data_AF-A0A376DY22-F1
#
_entry.id   AF-A0A376DY22-F1
#
_cell.length_a   1.000
_cell.length_b   1.000
_cell.length_c   1.000
_cell.angle_alpha   90.00
_cell.angle_beta   90.00
_cell.angle_gamma   90.00
#
_symmetry.space_group_name_H-M   'P 1'
#
loop_
_entity.id
_entity.type
_entity.pdbx_description
1 polymer ?
#
loop_
_entity_poly.entity_id
_entity_poly.type
_entity_poly.pdbx_seq_one_letter_code
_entity_poly.pdbx_strand_id
1 'polypeptide(L)'
;MKSKDAAGNTSPSSNTVSVTTLSGGTVTYCSSSASNTADERIGNVKFGTINNTSTGTAGYENFTSVSTNVTRGSAYTISVTPSWTSTVYSEAYAVYIDYNGDGDFTDSGELAWSKAGSTTTPVTGSITIPATATVGSTRMRVMMKYSSIPTSSCEAYTYGQVEDYTLNIVSSGRGASGSDIKDLITDLRVYPNPVRDVLYISNTTSEEYKIFDMGGKLINSGKLDRGSVNVSGLIKGAYMIQIGEAGKRFIKN
;
A
#
# COMPACT_ATOMS: atom_id res chain seq x y z
N MET A 1 -10.54 33.86 10.03
CA MET A 1 -10.02 35.08 10.69
C MET A 1 -9.80 36.17 9.65
N LYS A 2 -10.03 37.44 10.00
CA LYS A 2 -9.68 38.60 9.16
C LYS A 2 -8.52 39.33 9.82
N SER A 3 -7.55 39.76 9.02
CA SER A 3 -6.47 40.64 9.47
C SER A 3 -6.77 42.09 9.08
N LYS A 4 -6.34 43.04 9.91
CA LYS A 4 -6.45 44.48 9.65
C LYS A 4 -5.05 45.07 9.60
N ASP A 5 -4.76 45.87 8.57
CA ASP A 5 -3.48 46.57 8.46
C ASP A 5 -3.49 47.91 9.23
N ALA A 6 -2.31 48.52 9.36
CA ALA A 6 -2.13 49.80 10.06
C ALA A 6 -2.78 51.01 9.35
N ALA A 7 -3.19 50.85 8.07
CA ALA A 7 -3.90 51.87 7.30
C ALA A 7 -5.43 51.75 7.42
N GLY A 8 -5.92 50.76 8.16
CA GLY A 8 -7.35 50.57 8.45
C GLY A 8 -8.07 49.63 7.49
N ASN A 9 -7.38 49.00 6.53
CA ASN A 9 -7.99 48.08 5.59
C ASN A 9 -8.16 46.68 6.22
N THR A 10 -9.32 46.07 6.03
CA THR A 10 -9.61 44.71 6.52
C THR A 10 -9.67 43.72 5.38
N SER A 11 -8.98 42.58 5.51
CA SER A 11 -9.00 41.51 4.52
C SER A 11 -10.35 40.77 4.46
N PRO A 12 -10.66 40.10 3.34
CA PRO A 12 -11.79 39.17 3.25
C PRO A 12 -11.68 38.05 4.29
N SER A 13 -12.81 37.47 4.69
CA SER A 13 -12.82 36.31 5.61
C SER A 13 -12.02 35.16 5.01
N SER A 14 -11.13 34.53 5.79
CA SER A 14 -10.54 33.25 5.39
C SER A 14 -11.64 32.22 5.10
N ASN A 15 -11.49 31.45 4.02
CA ASN A 15 -12.38 30.32 3.74
C ASN A 15 -12.27 29.27 4.84
N THR A 16 -13.40 28.73 5.28
CA THR A 16 -13.44 27.53 6.13
C THR A 16 -13.59 26.31 5.22
N VAL A 17 -12.63 25.40 5.27
CA VAL A 17 -12.78 24.07 4.67
C VAL A 17 -13.42 23.17 5.71
N SER A 18 -14.65 22.75 5.45
CA SER A 18 -15.31 21.72 6.25
C SER A 18 -14.74 20.36 5.84
N VAL A 19 -13.97 19.72 6.73
CA VAL A 19 -13.71 18.28 6.63
C VAL A 19 -14.88 17.57 7.30
N THR A 20 -15.72 16.92 6.50
CA THR A 20 -16.60 15.87 7.00
C THR A 20 -15.76 14.60 7.07
N THR A 21 -15.32 14.20 8.25
CA THR A 21 -15.04 12.78 8.45
C THR A 21 -16.36 12.07 8.25
N LEU A 22 -16.47 11.12 7.31
CA LEU A 22 -17.58 10.18 7.35
C LEU A 22 -17.62 9.65 8.78
N SER A 23 -18.74 9.87 9.45
CA SER A 23 -19.06 9.24 10.73
C SER A 23 -18.68 7.78 10.62
N GLY A 24 -17.84 7.30 11.53
CA GLY A 24 -17.35 5.92 11.54
C GLY A 24 -18.51 4.94 11.64
N GLY A 25 -19.10 4.60 10.51
CA GLY A 25 -19.92 3.42 10.36
C GLY A 25 -18.98 2.24 10.59
N THR A 26 -19.27 1.44 11.60
CA THR A 26 -18.68 0.11 11.73
C THR A 26 -18.98 -0.66 10.45
N VAL A 27 -17.99 -0.73 9.57
CA VAL A 27 -18.00 -1.57 8.38
C VAL A 27 -18.24 -3.00 8.85
N THR A 28 -19.38 -3.57 8.47
CA THR A 28 -19.83 -4.89 8.93
C THR A 28 -19.76 -5.86 7.76
N TYR A 29 -18.73 -6.69 7.74
CA TYR A 29 -18.62 -7.79 6.80
C TYR A 29 -19.64 -8.89 7.14
N CYS A 30 -20.07 -9.64 6.13
CA CYS A 30 -20.93 -10.78 6.33
C CYS A 30 -20.28 -11.84 7.24
N SER A 31 -21.14 -12.57 7.97
CA SER A 31 -20.72 -13.70 8.80
C SER A 31 -20.24 -14.87 7.94
N SER A 32 -19.19 -15.55 8.39
CA SER A 32 -18.70 -16.81 7.83
C SER A 32 -18.07 -17.62 8.96
N SER A 33 -18.19 -18.94 8.94
CA SER A 33 -17.63 -19.81 9.98
C SER A 33 -17.63 -21.28 9.59
N ALA A 34 -16.71 -22.05 10.16
CA ALA A 34 -16.79 -23.50 10.21
C ALA A 34 -17.50 -23.98 11.48
N SER A 35 -18.27 -25.06 11.43
CA SER A 35 -18.86 -25.65 12.65
C SER A 35 -17.93 -26.64 13.38
N ASN A 36 -16.85 -27.08 12.74
CA ASN A 36 -15.92 -28.08 13.25
C ASN A 36 -14.48 -27.74 12.83
N THR A 37 -13.60 -27.59 13.81
CA THR A 37 -12.16 -27.34 13.66
C THR A 37 -11.31 -28.40 14.39
N ALA A 38 -11.93 -29.52 14.76
CA ALA A 38 -11.33 -30.55 15.63
C ALA A 38 -10.31 -31.39 14.86
N ASP A 39 -10.58 -31.68 13.59
CA ASP A 39 -9.74 -32.54 12.75
C ASP A 39 -8.78 -31.71 11.88
N GLU A 40 -9.28 -30.62 11.29
CA GLU A 40 -8.54 -29.69 10.44
C GLU A 40 -8.84 -28.22 10.78
N ARG A 41 -7.82 -27.37 10.67
CA ARG A 41 -7.94 -25.91 10.78
C ARG A 41 -6.76 -25.20 10.12
N ILE A 42 -6.80 -23.87 10.05
CA ILE A 42 -5.66 -23.10 9.61
C ILE A 42 -4.62 -23.13 10.75
N GLY A 43 -3.37 -23.50 10.42
CA GLY A 43 -2.27 -23.53 11.36
C GLY A 43 -1.35 -22.31 11.25
N ASN A 44 -1.20 -21.74 10.05
CA ASN A 44 -0.45 -20.51 9.82
C ASN A 44 -0.90 -19.79 8.54
N VAL A 45 -0.93 -18.47 8.59
CA VAL A 45 -1.09 -17.60 7.42
C VAL A 45 0.12 -16.68 7.31
N LYS A 46 0.75 -16.64 6.12
CA LYS A 46 1.76 -15.64 5.76
C LYS A 46 1.36 -14.83 4.55
N PHE A 47 1.39 -13.51 4.68
CA PHE A 47 1.11 -12.57 3.60
C PHE A 47 1.76 -11.21 3.91
N GLY A 48 2.67 -10.74 3.05
CA GLY A 48 3.49 -9.56 3.37
C GLY A 48 4.31 -9.78 4.66
N THR A 49 4.13 -8.90 5.66
CA THR A 49 4.73 -9.05 6.99
C THR A 49 3.89 -9.88 7.97
N ILE A 50 2.66 -10.28 7.59
CA ILE A 50 1.86 -11.18 8.42
C ILE A 50 2.54 -12.55 8.41
N ASN A 51 2.74 -13.10 9.61
CA ASN A 51 3.12 -14.48 9.85
C ASN A 51 2.43 -14.93 11.13
N ASN A 52 1.14 -15.24 11.03
CA ASN A 52 0.28 -15.55 12.17
C ASN A 52 0.18 -17.06 12.36
N THR A 53 0.59 -17.55 13.53
CA THR A 53 0.41 -18.97 13.89
C THR A 53 -0.91 -19.11 14.64
N SER A 54 -1.82 -19.89 14.07
CA SER A 54 -3.18 -20.04 14.59
C SER A 54 -3.25 -21.24 15.52
N THR A 55 -3.77 -21.01 16.73
CA THR A 55 -3.91 -22.04 17.77
C THR A 55 -5.34 -22.15 18.27
N GLY A 56 -6.23 -21.25 17.84
CA GLY A 56 -7.63 -21.27 18.21
C GLY A 56 -8.39 -22.45 17.61
N THR A 57 -9.55 -22.71 18.18
CA THR A 57 -10.47 -23.78 17.78
C THR A 57 -11.86 -23.25 17.47
N ALA A 58 -11.97 -21.94 17.24
CA ALA A 58 -13.19 -21.34 16.73
C ALA A 58 -13.19 -21.45 15.20
N GLY A 59 -14.34 -21.76 14.61
CA GLY A 59 -14.47 -21.84 13.15
C GLY A 59 -14.35 -20.49 12.43
N TYR A 60 -14.41 -19.39 13.18
CA TYR A 60 -14.05 -18.06 12.74
C TYR A 60 -13.13 -17.42 13.77
N GLU A 61 -11.98 -16.92 13.34
CA GLU A 61 -11.08 -16.12 14.16
C GLU A 61 -10.88 -14.72 13.58
N ASN A 62 -10.95 -13.72 14.45
CA ASN A 62 -10.76 -12.32 14.09
C ASN A 62 -9.35 -11.88 14.47
N PHE A 63 -8.46 -11.79 13.47
CA PHE A 63 -7.09 -11.31 13.60
C PHE A 63 -6.89 -9.92 13.00
N THR A 64 -7.91 -9.06 13.03
CA THR A 64 -7.85 -7.69 12.45
C THR A 64 -6.86 -6.75 13.12
N SER A 65 -6.39 -7.08 14.33
CA SER A 65 -5.26 -6.39 14.95
C SER A 65 -3.92 -6.73 14.29
N VAL A 66 -3.85 -7.85 13.55
CA VAL A 66 -2.68 -8.29 12.79
C VAL A 66 -2.78 -7.71 11.38
N SER A 67 -1.75 -6.97 10.96
CA SER A 67 -1.76 -6.27 9.68
C SER A 67 -0.42 -6.26 8.96
N THR A 68 -0.49 -6.01 7.65
CA THR A 68 0.67 -5.70 6.80
C THR A 68 0.33 -4.54 5.89
N ASN A 69 1.35 -3.78 5.51
CA ASN A 69 1.25 -2.83 4.41
C ASN A 69 1.37 -3.59 3.09
N VAL A 70 0.51 -3.25 2.13
CA VAL A 70 0.57 -3.77 0.76
C VAL A 70 0.45 -2.63 -0.24
N THR A 71 1.30 -2.67 -1.26
CA THR A 71 1.40 -1.63 -2.27
C THR A 71 0.55 -2.00 -3.47
N ARG A 72 -0.27 -1.06 -3.96
CA ARG A 72 -1.01 -1.25 -5.22
C ARG A 72 -0.08 -1.68 -6.36
N GLY A 73 -0.60 -2.48 -7.28
CA GLY A 73 0.13 -3.01 -8.43
C GLY A 73 1.26 -4.00 -8.09
N SER A 74 1.51 -4.27 -6.81
CA SER A 74 2.54 -5.22 -6.38
C SER A 74 1.93 -6.59 -6.12
N ALA A 75 2.72 -7.63 -6.40
CA ALA A 75 2.35 -9.01 -6.11
C ALA A 75 2.98 -9.47 -4.80
N TYR A 76 2.19 -10.19 -4.00
CA TYR A 76 2.58 -10.75 -2.72
C TYR A 76 2.29 -12.25 -2.71
N THR A 77 3.21 -13.01 -2.14
CA THR A 77 2.99 -14.45 -1.94
C THR A 77 2.10 -14.67 -0.72
N ILE A 78 0.98 -15.34 -0.92
CA ILE A 78 0.18 -15.93 0.15
C ILE A 78 0.70 -17.34 0.44
N SER A 79 0.84 -17.67 1.72
CA SER A 79 1.13 -19.02 2.18
C SER A 79 0.15 -19.39 3.30
N VAL A 80 -0.51 -20.52 3.14
CA VAL A 80 -1.42 -21.06 4.16
C VAL A 80 -0.96 -22.47 4.52
N THR A 81 -0.73 -22.70 5.81
CA THR A 81 -0.35 -24.00 6.34
C THR A 81 -1.57 -24.60 7.06
N PRO A 82 -2.16 -25.69 6.56
CA PRO A 82 -3.18 -26.42 7.30
C PRO A 82 -2.57 -27.12 8.52
N SER A 83 -3.36 -27.27 9.57
CA SER A 83 -3.05 -28.06 10.76
C SER A 83 -4.07 -29.18 10.89
N TRP A 84 -3.59 -30.42 10.90
CA TRP A 84 -4.42 -31.61 11.16
C TRP A 84 -4.07 -32.22 12.51
N THR A 85 -5.07 -32.69 13.25
CA THR A 85 -4.85 -33.33 14.55
C THR A 85 -4.50 -34.81 14.43
N SER A 86 -4.99 -35.50 13.39
CA SER A 86 -4.69 -36.91 13.13
C SER A 86 -4.56 -37.21 11.64
N THR A 87 -5.68 -37.25 10.92
CA THR A 87 -5.71 -37.62 9.50
C THR A 87 -5.40 -36.40 8.65
N VAL A 88 -4.53 -36.57 7.64
CA VAL A 88 -4.26 -35.52 6.65
C VAL A 88 -5.39 -35.51 5.62
N TYR A 89 -6.17 -34.43 5.61
CA TYR A 89 -7.28 -34.22 4.69
C TYR A 89 -6.90 -33.30 3.54
N SER A 90 -7.69 -33.39 2.47
CA SER A 90 -7.55 -32.53 1.31
C SER A 90 -8.25 -31.19 1.61
N GLU A 91 -7.48 -30.11 1.72
CA GLU A 91 -8.00 -28.79 2.04
C GLU A 91 -8.05 -27.90 0.81
N ALA A 92 -9.15 -27.18 0.65
CA ALA A 92 -9.34 -26.17 -0.38
C ALA A 92 -9.39 -24.78 0.27
N TYR A 93 -9.03 -23.76 -0.53
CA TYR A 93 -8.78 -22.43 -0.01
C TYR A 93 -9.44 -21.36 -0.88
N ALA A 94 -9.92 -20.30 -0.23
CA ALA A 94 -10.30 -19.04 -0.87
C ALA A 94 -9.77 -17.88 -0.03
N VAL A 95 -9.23 -16.87 -0.69
CA VAL A 95 -8.79 -15.63 -0.07
C VAL A 95 -9.54 -14.49 -0.72
N TYR A 96 -10.29 -13.75 0.09
CA TYR A 96 -11.00 -12.55 -0.32
C TYR A 96 -10.32 -11.30 0.21
N ILE A 97 -10.28 -10.24 -0.60
CA ILE A 97 -9.80 -8.92 -0.18
C ILE A 97 -10.80 -7.89 -0.66
N ASP A 98 -11.29 -7.08 0.29
CA ASP A 98 -12.17 -5.94 0.02
C ASP A 98 -11.30 -4.82 -0.59
N TYR A 99 -11.23 -4.78 -1.92
CA TYR A 99 -10.30 -3.86 -2.59
C TYR A 99 -10.86 -2.45 -2.69
N ASN A 100 -12.18 -2.27 -2.64
CA ASN A 100 -12.82 -0.97 -2.80
C ASN A 100 -13.09 -0.28 -1.45
N GLY A 101 -13.00 -1.01 -0.33
CA GLY A 101 -13.18 -0.54 1.03
C GLY A 101 -14.65 -0.31 1.42
N ASP A 102 -15.60 -1.01 0.80
CA ASP A 102 -17.03 -0.80 1.02
C ASP A 102 -17.66 -1.71 2.08
N GLY A 103 -16.92 -2.70 2.56
CA GLY A 103 -17.38 -3.59 3.62
C GLY A 103 -17.98 -4.91 3.18
N ASP A 104 -17.86 -5.28 1.91
CA ASP A 104 -18.18 -6.62 1.46
C ASP A 104 -17.05 -7.26 0.63
N PHE A 105 -17.35 -8.39 -0.01
CA PHE A 105 -16.41 -9.17 -0.83
C PHE A 105 -17.09 -9.67 -2.11
N THR A 106 -18.16 -8.99 -2.51
CA THR A 106 -19.07 -9.44 -3.58
C THR A 106 -18.69 -8.87 -4.94
N ASP A 107 -17.72 -7.95 -4.98
CA ASP A 107 -17.29 -7.34 -6.22
C ASP A 107 -16.39 -8.26 -7.06
N SER A 108 -16.42 -7.97 -8.36
CA SER A 108 -15.54 -8.61 -9.32
C SER A 108 -14.07 -8.38 -8.97
N GLY A 109 -13.34 -9.46 -8.74
CA GLY A 109 -11.91 -9.44 -8.44
C GLY A 109 -11.57 -9.50 -6.96
N GLU A 110 -12.56 -9.51 -6.06
CA GLU A 110 -12.33 -9.60 -4.62
C GLU A 110 -12.01 -11.01 -4.14
N LEU A 111 -12.38 -12.05 -4.92
CA LEU A 111 -11.74 -13.36 -4.80
C LEU A 111 -10.29 -13.27 -5.32
N ALA A 112 -9.38 -12.89 -4.41
CA ALA A 112 -7.99 -12.60 -4.71
C ALA A 112 -7.18 -13.86 -5.04
N TRP A 113 -7.50 -14.99 -4.42
CA TRP A 113 -6.86 -16.28 -4.71
C TRP A 113 -7.76 -17.45 -4.30
N SER A 114 -7.64 -18.57 -5.00
CA SER A 114 -8.27 -19.82 -4.61
C SER A 114 -7.40 -21.01 -4.99
N LYS A 115 -7.64 -22.13 -4.30
CA LYS A 115 -6.97 -23.40 -4.61
C LYS A 115 -7.90 -24.58 -4.32
N ALA A 116 -8.01 -25.45 -5.32
CA ALA A 116 -8.71 -26.72 -5.18
C ALA A 116 -8.05 -27.64 -4.14
N GLY A 117 -8.88 -28.52 -3.57
CA GLY A 117 -8.53 -29.46 -2.51
C GLY A 117 -7.18 -30.15 -2.73
N SER A 118 -6.32 -30.08 -1.73
CA SER A 118 -5.00 -30.71 -1.77
C SER A 118 -4.45 -30.96 -0.37
N THR A 119 -3.57 -31.95 -0.23
CA THR A 119 -2.81 -32.23 1.00
C THR A 119 -1.47 -31.49 1.06
N THR A 120 -1.17 -30.64 0.07
CA THR A 120 0.06 -29.82 0.03
C THR A 120 0.13 -28.89 1.25
N THR A 121 1.30 -28.85 1.89
CA THR A 121 1.54 -27.97 3.05
C THR A 121 2.98 -27.41 3.03
N PRO A 122 3.17 -26.08 3.12
CA PRO A 122 2.13 -25.06 2.95
C PRO A 122 1.63 -25.01 1.50
N VAL A 123 0.39 -24.56 1.30
CA VAL A 123 -0.05 -24.08 -0.02
C VAL A 123 0.44 -22.66 -0.25
N THR A 124 0.84 -22.34 -1.47
CA THR A 124 1.31 -21.01 -1.85
C THR A 124 0.63 -20.49 -3.11
N GLY A 125 0.43 -19.18 -3.17
CA GLY A 125 -0.13 -18.47 -4.32
C GLY A 125 0.44 -17.07 -4.46
N SER A 126 0.22 -16.43 -5.60
CA SER A 126 0.55 -15.02 -5.82
C SER A 126 -0.74 -14.22 -5.89
N ILE A 127 -0.85 -13.17 -5.07
CA ILE A 127 -1.96 -12.21 -5.09
C ILE A 127 -1.39 -10.86 -5.52
N THR A 128 -1.94 -10.31 -6.60
CA THR A 128 -1.60 -8.95 -7.05
C THR A 128 -2.62 -7.97 -6.51
N ILE A 129 -2.18 -6.94 -5.80
CA ILE A 129 -3.05 -5.86 -5.35
C ILE A 129 -3.40 -5.00 -6.57
N PRO A 130 -4.69 -4.81 -6.94
CA PRO A 130 -5.07 -3.99 -8.07
C PRO A 130 -4.56 -2.55 -7.96
N ALA A 131 -4.16 -1.96 -9.09
CA ALA A 131 -3.77 -0.54 -9.14
C ALA A 131 -4.92 0.41 -8.74
N THR A 132 -6.15 -0.07 -8.86
CA THR A 132 -7.40 0.63 -8.56
C THR A 132 -7.88 0.47 -7.12
N ALA A 133 -7.23 -0.37 -6.30
CA ALA A 133 -7.68 -0.62 -4.93
C ALA A 133 -7.68 0.67 -4.09
N THR A 134 -8.69 0.86 -3.25
CA THR A 134 -8.80 2.00 -2.35
C THR A 134 -7.64 2.01 -1.35
N VAL A 135 -7.03 3.17 -1.12
CA VAL A 135 -5.97 3.29 -0.10
C VAL A 135 -6.59 3.39 1.27
N GLY A 136 -5.97 2.71 2.24
CA GLY A 136 -6.43 2.66 3.61
C GLY A 136 -6.40 1.25 4.16
N SER A 137 -6.94 1.10 5.36
CA SER A 137 -7.15 -0.19 5.99
C SER A 137 -8.35 -0.89 5.35
N THR A 138 -8.19 -2.14 4.96
CA THR A 138 -9.26 -3.01 4.47
C THR A 138 -9.12 -4.43 5.02
N ARG A 139 -10.12 -5.28 4.76
CA ARG A 139 -10.17 -6.67 5.22
C ARG A 139 -9.61 -7.63 4.18
N MET A 140 -8.80 -8.58 4.65
CA MET A 140 -8.53 -9.84 3.97
C MET A 140 -9.16 -10.98 4.76
N ARG A 141 -9.90 -11.85 4.08
CA ARG A 141 -10.50 -13.06 4.65
C ARG A 141 -9.84 -14.29 4.03
N VAL A 142 -9.28 -15.16 4.87
CA VAL A 142 -8.68 -16.44 4.47
C VAL A 142 -9.61 -17.55 4.92
N MET A 143 -10.05 -18.38 3.98
CA MET A 143 -10.99 -19.47 4.22
C MET A 143 -10.33 -20.78 3.83
N MET A 144 -10.35 -21.75 4.74
CA MET A 144 -9.98 -23.14 4.49
C MET A 144 -11.21 -24.02 4.69
N LYS A 145 -11.48 -24.91 3.74
CA LYS A 145 -12.64 -25.81 3.74
C LYS A 145 -12.25 -27.19 3.23
N TYR A 146 -12.82 -28.22 3.85
CA TYR A 146 -12.62 -29.60 3.42
C TYR A 146 -13.03 -29.83 1.95
N SER A 147 -12.08 -30.34 1.18
CA SER A 147 -12.17 -30.86 -0.20
C SER A 147 -12.66 -29.92 -1.31
N SER A 148 -13.38 -28.84 -0.99
CA SER A 148 -14.06 -27.99 -1.97
C SER A 148 -13.81 -26.52 -1.69
N ILE A 149 -13.56 -25.76 -2.76
CA ILE A 149 -13.32 -24.32 -2.64
C ILE A 149 -14.57 -23.66 -2.04
N PRO A 150 -14.44 -22.79 -1.03
CA PRO A 150 -15.53 -21.96 -0.56
C PRO A 150 -16.16 -21.18 -1.72
N THR A 151 -17.49 -21.22 -1.86
CA THR A 151 -18.21 -20.61 -2.99
C THR A 151 -18.59 -19.17 -2.74
N SER A 152 -18.56 -18.72 -1.48
CA SER A 152 -18.86 -17.36 -1.07
C SER A 152 -18.00 -16.97 0.13
N SER A 153 -17.64 -15.70 0.20
CA SER A 153 -16.97 -15.07 1.36
C SER A 153 -17.81 -15.14 2.65
N CYS A 154 -19.11 -15.35 2.53
CA CYS A 154 -20.08 -15.42 3.63
C CYS A 154 -20.51 -16.87 3.95
N GLU A 155 -19.84 -17.86 3.36
CA GLU A 155 -20.24 -19.25 3.49
C GLU A 155 -20.07 -19.74 4.94
N ALA A 156 -21.04 -20.53 5.40
CA ALA A 156 -20.89 -21.37 6.58
C ALA A 156 -20.74 -22.82 6.13
N TYR A 157 -19.78 -23.55 6.70
CA TYR A 157 -19.46 -24.92 6.30
C TYR A 157 -19.08 -25.79 7.50
N THR A 158 -19.03 -27.10 7.29
CA THR A 158 -18.85 -28.01 8.41
C THR A 158 -17.41 -28.02 8.90
N TYR A 159 -16.44 -28.23 8.01
CA TYR A 159 -15.06 -28.53 8.36
C TYR A 159 -14.08 -27.53 7.75
N GLY A 160 -13.19 -26.98 8.59
CA GLY A 160 -12.17 -26.02 8.21
C GLY A 160 -12.15 -24.80 9.14
N GLN A 161 -11.76 -23.63 8.65
CA GLN A 161 -11.70 -22.41 9.46
C GLN A 161 -11.69 -21.15 8.58
N VAL A 162 -12.18 -20.05 9.14
CA VAL A 162 -12.14 -18.72 8.55
C VAL A 162 -11.29 -17.81 9.43
N GLU A 163 -10.41 -17.02 8.83
CA GLU A 163 -9.59 -16.03 9.52
C GLU A 163 -9.61 -14.68 8.81
N ASP A 164 -9.83 -13.62 9.58
CA ASP A 164 -9.88 -12.25 9.08
C ASP A 164 -8.66 -11.44 9.53
N TYR A 165 -7.99 -10.77 8.58
CA TYR A 165 -6.79 -9.95 8.79
C TYR A 165 -6.97 -8.55 8.22
N THR A 166 -6.17 -7.59 8.69
CA THR A 166 -6.19 -6.23 8.15
C THR A 166 -5.06 -6.04 7.12
N LEU A 167 -5.38 -5.50 5.95
CA LEU A 167 -4.39 -5.01 4.99
C LEU A 167 -4.42 -3.49 4.96
N ASN A 168 -3.26 -2.86 5.08
CA ASN A 168 -3.12 -1.43 4.86
C ASN A 168 -2.67 -1.22 3.40
N ILE A 169 -3.63 -0.97 2.52
CA ILE A 169 -3.34 -0.67 1.12
C ILE A 169 -2.73 0.71 1.05
N VAL A 170 -1.45 0.76 0.72
CA VAL A 170 -0.74 2.00 0.43
C VAL A 170 -0.73 2.21 -1.07
N SER A 171 -0.71 3.48 -1.48
CA SER A 171 -0.60 3.80 -2.89
C SER A 171 0.66 3.13 -3.43
N SER A 172 0.61 2.72 -4.69
CA SER A 172 1.82 2.64 -5.48
C SER A 172 2.35 4.06 -5.69
N GLY A 173 2.73 4.74 -4.62
CA GLY A 173 3.74 5.76 -4.78
C GLY A 173 4.92 5.05 -5.42
N ARG A 174 5.64 5.72 -6.32
CA ARG A 174 7.08 5.51 -6.28
C ARG A 174 7.56 6.08 -4.93
N GLY A 175 7.28 5.37 -3.83
CA GLY A 175 7.52 5.77 -2.45
C GLY A 175 6.31 6.33 -1.70
N ALA A 176 5.80 5.57 -0.74
CA ALA A 176 5.14 6.09 0.46
C ALA A 176 5.20 5.02 1.57
N SER A 177 6.33 4.97 2.29
CA SER A 177 6.44 4.23 3.55
C SER A 177 5.94 5.14 4.68
N GLY A 178 4.88 4.71 5.36
CA GLY A 178 4.46 5.28 6.64
C GLY A 178 5.05 4.49 7.79
N SER A 179 6.30 4.79 8.16
CA SER A 179 6.82 4.78 9.54
C SER A 179 8.27 5.28 9.48
N ASP A 180 8.51 6.45 10.08
CA ASP A 180 9.82 7.01 10.40
C ASP A 180 10.82 7.23 9.26
N ILE A 181 10.44 8.00 8.25
CA ILE A 181 11.35 8.34 7.15
C ILE A 181 11.51 9.85 7.01
N LYS A 182 12.41 10.38 7.83
CA LYS A 182 13.20 11.58 7.54
C LYS A 182 14.25 11.33 6.43
N ASP A 183 14.25 10.17 5.75
CA ASP A 183 15.45 9.69 5.04
C ASP A 183 15.21 8.82 3.76
N LEU A 184 14.09 9.00 3.03
CA LEU A 184 13.92 8.47 1.66
C LEU A 184 13.61 9.60 0.68
N ILE A 185 14.36 10.70 0.83
CA ILE A 185 14.94 11.27 -0.38
C ILE A 185 15.71 10.12 -1.04
N THR A 186 15.29 9.70 -2.22
CA THR A 186 16.22 9.12 -3.17
C THR A 186 17.50 9.97 -3.07
N ASP A 187 18.65 9.33 -2.79
CA ASP A 187 19.93 10.01 -2.63
C ASP A 187 20.40 10.52 -4.00
N LEU A 188 19.61 11.41 -4.58
CA LEU A 188 19.82 12.14 -5.80
C LEU A 188 20.96 13.10 -5.49
N ARG A 189 22.18 12.80 -5.94
CA ARG A 189 23.33 13.66 -5.66
C ARG A 189 23.50 14.61 -6.83
N VAL A 190 23.64 15.90 -6.50
CA VAL A 190 23.93 16.96 -7.45
C VAL A 190 25.32 17.51 -7.17
N TYR A 191 26.19 17.51 -8.17
CA TYR A 191 27.56 18.00 -8.02
C TYR A 191 28.09 18.58 -9.34
N PRO A 192 29.03 19.54 -9.28
CA PRO A 192 29.47 20.23 -8.07
C PRO A 192 28.36 21.17 -7.56
N ASN A 193 28.25 21.31 -6.24
CA ASN A 193 27.43 22.36 -5.63
C ASN A 193 28.32 23.11 -4.64
N PRO A 194 28.73 24.36 -4.90
CA PRO A 194 28.30 25.25 -6.00
C PRO A 194 28.79 24.86 -7.41
N VAL A 195 28.01 25.22 -8.44
CA VAL A 195 28.27 24.91 -9.86
C VAL A 195 28.59 26.16 -10.69
N ARG A 196 29.43 26.02 -11.72
CA ARG A 196 29.69 27.08 -12.72
C ARG A 196 28.95 26.82 -14.03
N ASP A 197 29.27 25.72 -14.71
CA ASP A 197 28.78 25.53 -16.09
C ASP A 197 27.94 24.27 -16.27
N VAL A 198 28.37 23.14 -15.68
CA VAL A 198 27.70 21.84 -15.83
C VAL A 198 27.42 21.24 -14.46
N LEU A 199 26.17 20.84 -14.24
CA LEU A 199 25.70 20.13 -13.06
C LEU A 199 25.51 18.65 -13.42
N TYR A 200 26.12 17.76 -12.65
CA TYR A 200 25.96 16.31 -12.76
C TYR A 200 24.94 15.81 -11.75
N ILE A 201 24.12 14.88 -12.19
CA ILE A 201 23.05 14.23 -11.43
C ILE A 201 23.39 12.74 -11.37
N SER A 202 23.56 12.19 -10.17
CA SER A 202 23.69 10.74 -10.00
C SER A 202 22.54 10.15 -9.20
N ASN A 203 22.36 8.83 -9.34
CA ASN A 203 21.29 8.08 -8.70
C ASN A 203 19.88 8.51 -9.12
N THR A 204 19.68 8.73 -10.43
CA THR A 204 18.37 9.03 -11.04
C THR A 204 17.94 7.91 -11.98
N THR A 205 16.65 7.60 -11.99
CA THR A 205 16.01 6.71 -12.99
C THR A 205 15.27 7.49 -14.08
N SER A 206 15.25 8.83 -14.00
CA SER A 206 14.60 9.71 -14.96
C SER A 206 15.63 10.56 -15.68
N GLU A 207 15.42 10.73 -16.98
CA GLU A 207 16.22 11.60 -17.83
C GLU A 207 15.62 13.00 -17.96
N GLU A 208 14.41 13.26 -17.44
CA GLU A 208 13.77 14.57 -17.57
C GLU A 208 14.06 15.45 -16.36
N TYR A 209 14.45 16.70 -16.61
CA TYR A 209 14.73 17.69 -15.56
C TYR A 209 13.93 18.98 -15.73
N LYS A 210 13.68 19.64 -14.60
CA LYS A 210 13.14 21.01 -14.52
C LYS A 210 13.96 21.80 -13.50
N ILE A 211 14.28 23.06 -13.81
CA ILE A 211 15.00 23.98 -12.93
C ILE A 211 14.08 25.14 -12.59
N PHE A 212 13.94 25.40 -11.31
CA PHE A 212 13.14 26.48 -10.75
C PHE A 212 14.03 27.47 -10.01
N ASP A 213 13.63 28.74 -9.99
CA ASP A 213 14.15 29.70 -9.01
C ASP A 213 13.57 29.42 -7.60
N MET A 214 14.04 30.16 -6.60
CA MET A 214 13.54 30.02 -5.23
C MET A 214 12.09 30.53 -5.04
N GLY A 215 11.54 31.24 -6.02
CA GLY A 215 10.14 31.65 -6.07
C GLY A 215 9.22 30.60 -6.71
N GLY A 216 9.77 29.47 -7.16
CA GLY A 216 9.03 28.39 -7.83
C GLY A 216 8.75 28.64 -9.32
N LYS A 217 9.32 29.69 -9.92
CA LYS A 217 9.18 29.95 -11.36
C LYS A 217 10.09 28.99 -12.13
N LEU A 218 9.53 28.34 -13.14
CA LEU A 218 10.29 27.48 -14.07
C LEU A 218 11.26 28.35 -14.90
N ILE A 219 12.55 28.05 -14.81
CA ILE A 219 13.63 28.77 -15.52
C ILE A 219 14.13 27.96 -16.71
N ASN A 220 14.26 26.65 -16.57
CA ASN A 220 14.74 25.77 -17.64
C ASN A 220 14.17 24.36 -17.48
N SER A 221 14.06 23.59 -18.55
CA SER A 221 13.65 22.18 -18.53
C SER A 221 14.16 21.46 -19.77
N GLY A 222 14.40 20.16 -19.66
CA GLY A 222 14.84 19.35 -20.79
C GLY A 222 15.14 17.91 -20.38
N LYS A 223 15.97 17.25 -21.19
CA LYS A 223 16.52 15.92 -20.88
C LYS A 223 17.98 16.02 -20.47
N LEU A 224 18.41 15.16 -19.56
CA LEU A 224 19.79 14.99 -19.12
C LEU A 224 20.63 14.48 -20.31
N ASP A 225 21.79 15.07 -20.53
CA ASP A 225 22.78 14.53 -21.45
C ASP A 225 23.77 13.68 -20.65
N ARG A 226 23.60 12.36 -20.73
CA ARG A 226 24.42 11.36 -20.01
C ARG A 226 24.56 11.66 -18.50
N GLY A 227 23.45 12.07 -17.88
CA GLY A 227 23.40 12.41 -16.44
C GLY A 227 23.87 13.83 -16.10
N SER A 228 24.00 14.72 -17.08
CA SER A 228 24.43 16.11 -16.87
C SER A 228 23.46 17.14 -17.44
N VAL A 229 23.51 18.36 -16.89
CA VAL A 229 22.76 19.54 -17.34
C VAL A 229 23.68 20.74 -17.45
N ASN A 230 23.61 21.45 -18.57
CA ASN A 230 24.29 22.73 -18.73
C ASN A 230 23.49 23.85 -18.05
N VAL A 231 24.11 24.50 -17.07
CA VAL A 231 23.56 25.59 -16.25
C VAL A 231 24.33 26.90 -16.41
N SER A 232 25.26 26.98 -17.38
CA SER A 232 26.11 28.17 -17.62
C SER A 232 25.28 29.44 -17.90
N GLY A 233 24.12 29.29 -18.55
CA GLY A 233 23.20 30.39 -18.86
C GLY A 233 22.37 30.90 -17.67
N LEU A 234 22.47 30.27 -16.49
CA LEU A 234 21.79 30.76 -15.28
C LEU A 234 22.58 31.92 -14.65
N ILE A 235 21.87 32.95 -14.19
CA ILE A 235 22.48 34.00 -13.36
C ILE A 235 22.94 33.41 -12.01
N LYS A 236 23.85 34.09 -11.32
CA LYS A 236 24.33 33.64 -10.01
C LYS A 236 23.19 33.66 -9.00
N GLY A 237 23.02 32.57 -8.24
CA GLY A 237 21.90 32.45 -7.31
C GLY A 237 21.63 31.02 -6.86
N ALA A 238 20.64 30.87 -5.99
CA ALA A 238 20.14 29.57 -5.55
C ALA A 238 19.01 29.09 -6.46
N TYR A 239 19.06 27.82 -6.83
CA TYR A 239 18.07 27.18 -7.69
C TYR A 239 17.67 25.82 -7.13
N MET A 240 16.54 25.31 -7.61
CA MET A 240 16.08 23.95 -7.35
C MET A 240 15.99 23.20 -8.67
N ILE A 241 16.66 22.05 -8.76
CA ILE A 241 16.49 21.11 -9.87
C ILE A 241 15.59 19.96 -9.42
N GLN A 242 14.62 19.61 -10.26
CA GLN A 242 13.71 18.49 -10.10
C GLN A 242 13.98 17.47 -11.20
N ILE A 243 14.15 16.21 -10.83
CA ILE A 243 14.30 15.06 -11.73
C ILE A 243 13.27 14.00 -11.32
N GLY A 244 12.28 13.75 -12.19
CA GLY A 244 11.08 12.99 -11.82
C GLY A 244 10.33 13.65 -10.64
N GLU A 245 10.18 12.90 -9.54
CA GLU A 245 9.53 13.36 -8.29
C GLU A 245 10.54 13.90 -7.26
N ALA A 246 11.85 13.77 -7.51
CA ALA A 246 12.90 14.18 -6.58
C ALA A 246 13.40 15.60 -6.88
N GLY A 247 13.59 16.41 -5.83
CA GLY A 247 14.12 17.78 -5.93
C GLY A 247 15.41 17.97 -5.13
N LYS A 248 16.39 18.69 -5.69
CA LYS A 248 17.62 19.12 -4.99
C LYS A 248 17.91 20.58 -5.23
N ARG A 249 18.46 21.24 -4.21
CA ARG A 249 18.91 22.63 -4.29
C ARG A 249 20.38 22.66 -4.73
N PHE A 250 20.72 23.62 -5.58
CA PHE A 250 22.11 23.90 -5.95
C PHE A 250 22.36 25.40 -6.05
N ILE A 251 23.62 25.81 -5.91
CA ILE A 251 24.06 27.20 -5.97
C ILE A 251 24.84 27.42 -7.27
N LYS A 252 24.44 28.39 -8.07
CA LYS A 252 25.15 28.83 -9.28
C LYS A 252 26.12 29.98 -8.94
N ASN A 253 27.39 29.80 -9.26
CA ASN A 253 28.46 30.80 -9.10
C ASN A 253 28.87 31.48 -10.41
#